data_AF-A0A7C1SNV8-F1
#
_entry.id   AF-A0A7C1SNV8-F1
#
_cell.length_a   1.000
_cell.length_b   1.000
_cell.length_c   1.000
_cell.angle_alpha   90.00
_cell.angle_beta   90.00
_cell.angle_gamma   90.00
#
_symmetry.space_group_name_H-M   'P 1'
#
loop_
_entity.id
_entity.type
_entity.pdbx_description
1 polymer ?
#
loop_
_entity_poly.entity_id
_entity_poly.type
_entity_poly.pdbx_seq_one_letter_code
_entity_poly.pdbx_strand_id
1 'polypeptide(L)'
;MKLVITIGLLLLIPTSFAEIYRWVDNDGKLHFSDQPPEDSTVSEEVSSKMSPINRDSSAEEIEKLQQVFQGETPEEQAFHQQQKAQQQRREQSAERACQQAQYNLQVLRGRVYFEDPDGNEIIVTEEQREQRANQLAEKIRRHCT
;
A
#
# COMPACT_ATOMS: atom_id res chain seq x y z
N MET A 1 -44.77 59.44 -17.82
CA MET A 1 -45.63 58.32 -18.28
C MET A 1 -44.83 57.12 -18.76
N LYS A 2 -43.82 57.25 -19.65
CA LYS A 2 -42.99 56.11 -20.10
C LYS A 2 -42.31 55.34 -18.96
N LEU A 3 -41.75 56.05 -17.97
CA LEU A 3 -41.05 55.45 -16.82
C LEU A 3 -41.94 54.66 -15.85
N VAL A 4 -43.22 55.04 -15.75
CA VAL A 4 -44.21 54.33 -14.91
C VAL A 4 -44.67 53.05 -15.62
N ILE A 5 -44.77 53.09 -16.96
CA ILE A 5 -45.12 51.93 -17.78
C ILE A 5 -43.98 50.89 -17.77
N THR A 6 -42.70 51.31 -17.82
CA THR A 6 -41.56 50.39 -17.72
C THR A 6 -41.40 49.75 -16.33
N ILE A 7 -41.70 50.46 -15.25
CA ILE A 7 -41.67 49.90 -13.89
C ILE A 7 -42.83 48.93 -13.66
N GLY A 8 -44.02 49.23 -14.21
CA GLY A 8 -45.17 48.33 -14.15
C GLY A 8 -44.97 47.01 -14.91
N LEU A 9 -44.22 47.03 -16.01
CA LEU A 9 -43.97 45.84 -16.82
C LEU A 9 -42.91 44.90 -16.21
N LEU A 10 -42.03 45.41 -15.34
CA LEU A 10 -40.97 44.61 -14.70
C LEU A 10 -41.48 43.72 -13.54
N LEU A 11 -42.69 43.97 -13.04
CA LEU A 11 -43.30 43.23 -11.92
C LEU A 11 -44.03 41.94 -12.33
N LEU A 12 -44.09 41.62 -13.63
CA LEU A 12 -44.80 40.46 -14.19
C LEU A 12 -43.89 39.26 -14.49
N ILE A 13 -42.80 39.07 -13.74
CA ILE A 13 -41.94 37.88 -13.92
C ILE A 13 -42.67 36.67 -13.30
N PRO A 14 -43.11 35.67 -14.07
CA PRO A 14 -43.72 34.48 -13.50
C PRO A 14 -42.66 33.69 -12.72
N THR A 15 -42.93 33.41 -11.45
CA THR A 15 -42.13 32.50 -10.64
C THR A 15 -42.48 31.07 -11.07
N SER A 16 -41.61 30.39 -11.82
CA SER A 16 -41.82 28.96 -12.12
C SER A 16 -41.40 28.14 -10.90
N PHE A 17 -42.36 27.51 -10.23
CA PHE A 17 -42.11 26.45 -9.26
C PHE A 17 -42.23 25.11 -9.99
N ALA A 18 -41.17 24.30 -9.97
CA ALA A 18 -41.17 22.98 -10.58
C ALA A 18 -41.53 21.93 -9.51
N GLU A 19 -42.77 21.46 -9.56
CA GLU A 19 -43.30 20.40 -8.70
C GLU A 19 -43.43 19.14 -9.55
N ILE A 20 -43.23 17.96 -8.96
CA ILE A 20 -43.40 16.69 -9.66
C ILE A 20 -44.58 15.97 -9.01
N TYR A 21 -45.56 15.61 -9.81
CA TYR A 21 -46.76 14.91 -9.41
C TYR A 21 -46.69 13.44 -9.81
N ARG A 22 -47.27 12.58 -9.00
CA ARG A 22 -47.38 11.13 -9.21
C ARG A 22 -48.84 10.70 -9.04
N TRP A 23 -49.37 9.93 -9.99
CA TRP A 23 -50.71 9.35 -9.90
C TRP A 23 -50.80 8.01 -10.63
N VAL A 24 -51.87 7.27 -10.37
CA VAL A 24 -52.22 6.04 -11.09
C VAL A 24 -53.46 6.32 -11.92
N ASP A 25 -53.42 6.01 -13.21
CA ASP A 25 -54.55 6.21 -14.12
C ASP A 25 -55.61 5.11 -13.99
N ASN A 26 -56.70 5.23 -14.77
CA ASN A 26 -57.80 4.25 -14.77
C ASN A 26 -57.40 2.86 -15.30
N ASP A 27 -56.30 2.76 -16.05
CA ASP A 27 -55.71 1.50 -16.52
C ASP A 27 -54.76 0.88 -15.47
N GLY A 28 -54.57 1.53 -14.32
CA GLY A 28 -53.64 1.09 -13.28
C GLY A 28 -52.16 1.43 -13.55
N LYS A 29 -51.87 2.30 -14.51
CA LYS A 29 -50.49 2.69 -14.86
C LYS A 29 -50.04 3.88 -14.03
N LEU A 30 -48.78 3.84 -13.61
CA LEU A 30 -48.14 4.91 -12.84
C LEU A 30 -47.57 5.98 -13.77
N HIS A 31 -47.93 7.24 -13.51
CA HIS A 31 -47.48 8.40 -14.27
C HIS A 31 -46.75 9.42 -13.38
N PHE A 32 -45.88 10.20 -14.01
CA PHE A 32 -45.19 11.34 -13.42
C PHE A 32 -45.23 12.53 -14.37
N SER A 33 -45.49 13.73 -13.85
CA SER A 33 -45.56 14.96 -14.63
C SER A 33 -45.15 16.16 -13.78
N ASP A 34 -44.69 17.22 -14.44
CA ASP A 34 -44.47 18.53 -13.83
C ASP A 34 -45.76 19.36 -13.68
N GLN A 35 -46.87 18.83 -14.18
CA GLN A 35 -48.21 19.41 -14.08
C GLN A 35 -49.18 18.41 -13.43
N PRO A 36 -50.16 18.88 -12.64
CA PRO A 36 -51.20 18.01 -12.10
C PRO A 36 -52.04 17.40 -13.24
N PRO A 37 -52.56 16.18 -13.08
CA PRO A 37 -53.41 15.55 -14.10
C PRO A 37 -54.69 16.37 -14.33
N GLU A 38 -55.09 16.51 -15.59
CA GLU A 38 -56.31 17.24 -15.98
C GLU A 38 -57.59 16.53 -15.49
N ASP A 39 -57.54 15.21 -15.40
CA ASP A 39 -58.61 14.39 -14.84
C ASP A 39 -58.56 14.42 -13.31
N SER A 40 -59.72 14.42 -12.66
CA SER A 40 -59.90 14.45 -11.19
C SER A 40 -59.38 13.21 -10.43
N THR A 41 -58.42 12.51 -11.02
CA THR A 41 -57.59 11.49 -10.38
C THR A 41 -56.81 12.08 -9.21
N VAL A 42 -56.77 11.34 -8.11
CA VAL A 42 -56.02 11.74 -6.91
C VAL A 42 -54.54 11.71 -7.25
N SER A 43 -53.89 12.87 -7.25
CA SER A 43 -52.47 13.04 -7.47
C SER A 43 -51.74 13.35 -6.16
N GLU A 44 -50.48 12.95 -6.10
CA GLU A 44 -49.57 13.20 -4.98
C GLU A 44 -48.37 14.00 -5.47
N GLU A 45 -48.09 15.15 -4.86
CA GLU A 45 -46.85 15.89 -5.11
C GLU A 45 -45.68 15.16 -4.41
N VAL A 46 -44.67 14.78 -5.19
CA VAL A 46 -43.56 13.93 -4.75
C VAL A 46 -42.19 14.61 -4.89
N SER A 47 -42.14 15.88 -5.31
CA SER A 47 -40.89 16.65 -5.49
C SER A 47 -40.02 16.61 -4.23
N SER A 48 -40.63 16.86 -3.06
CA SER A 48 -39.95 16.83 -1.75
C SER A 48 -39.55 15.43 -1.26
N LYS A 49 -40.10 14.37 -1.88
CA LYS A 49 -39.85 12.97 -1.49
C LYS A 49 -38.73 12.33 -2.30
N MET A 50 -38.29 12.95 -3.38
CA MET A 50 -37.18 12.44 -4.18
C MET A 50 -35.85 12.74 -3.50
N SER A 51 -35.16 11.67 -3.09
CA SER A 51 -33.80 11.78 -2.58
C SER A 51 -32.81 11.96 -3.74
N PRO A 52 -31.74 12.76 -3.57
CA PRO A 52 -30.70 12.90 -4.59
C PRO A 52 -30.08 11.53 -4.92
N ILE A 53 -30.18 11.11 -6.19
CA ILE A 53 -29.68 9.79 -6.65
C ILE A 53 -28.14 9.76 -6.72
N ASN A 54 -27.49 10.92 -6.93
CA ASN A 54 -26.03 11.04 -6.99
C ASN A 54 -25.46 11.60 -5.68
N ARG A 55 -25.39 10.77 -4.64
CA ARG A 55 -24.49 11.02 -3.52
C ARG A 55 -23.12 10.44 -3.86
N ASP A 56 -22.10 11.28 -3.87
CA ASP A 56 -20.71 10.85 -3.94
C ASP A 56 -20.38 10.01 -2.69
N SER A 57 -20.19 8.70 -2.88
CA SER A 57 -19.85 7.74 -1.83
C SER A 57 -18.35 7.46 -1.73
N SER A 58 -17.52 8.13 -2.53
CA SER A 58 -16.08 7.86 -2.61
C SER A 58 -15.39 7.98 -1.26
N ALA A 59 -15.77 8.95 -0.42
CA ALA A 59 -15.23 9.11 0.92
C ALA A 59 -15.54 7.93 1.84
N GLU A 60 -16.78 7.43 1.80
CA GLU A 60 -17.22 6.26 2.59
C GLU A 60 -16.52 4.98 2.12
N GLU A 61 -16.26 4.87 0.82
CA GLU A 61 -15.57 3.73 0.22
C GLU A 61 -14.06 3.74 0.54
N ILE A 62 -13.43 4.92 0.55
CA ILE A 62 -12.05 5.10 1.03
C ILE A 62 -11.93 4.76 2.52
N GLU A 63 -12.89 5.17 3.35
CA GLU A 63 -12.91 4.83 4.77
C GLU A 63 -13.04 3.32 4.99
N LYS A 64 -13.91 2.64 4.23
CA LYS A 64 -14.03 1.17 4.25
C LYS A 64 -12.74 0.47 3.83
N LEU A 65 -12.05 1.00 2.80
CA LEU A 65 -10.76 0.45 2.37
C LEU A 65 -9.69 0.61 3.45
N GLN A 66 -9.64 1.75 4.14
CA GLN A 66 -8.69 1.97 5.25
C GLN A 66 -8.96 1.03 6.45
N GLN A 67 -10.22 0.64 6.69
CA GLN A 67 -10.57 -0.32 7.74
C GLN A 67 -10.15 -1.77 7.40
N VAL A 68 -10.13 -2.11 6.12
CA VAL A 68 -9.71 -3.44 5.62
C VAL A 68 -8.19 -3.52 5.51
N PHE A 69 -7.53 -2.46 5.04
CA PHE A 69 -6.07 -2.34 4.99
C PHE A 69 -5.56 -1.66 6.25
N GLN A 70 -5.65 -2.37 7.37
CA GLN A 70 -4.84 -2.01 8.53
C GLN A 70 -3.38 -2.19 8.11
N GLY A 71 -2.57 -1.13 8.26
CA GLY A 71 -1.15 -1.19 7.91
C GLY A 71 -0.42 -2.32 8.64
N GLU A 72 0.87 -2.45 8.38
CA GLU A 72 1.71 -3.49 8.99
C GLU A 72 1.50 -3.57 10.51
N THR A 73 1.10 -4.73 10.99
CA THR A 73 0.87 -4.98 12.42
C THR A 73 2.19 -4.88 13.20
N PRO A 74 2.16 -4.57 14.50
CA PRO A 74 3.37 -4.59 15.34
C PRO A 74 4.12 -5.93 15.28
N GLU A 75 3.39 -7.04 15.15
CA GLU A 75 3.93 -8.39 15.02
C GLU A 75 4.66 -8.59 13.68
N GLU A 76 4.07 -8.14 12.57
CA GLU A 76 4.70 -8.16 11.24
C GLU A 76 5.97 -7.28 11.23
N GLN A 77 5.89 -6.07 11.79
CA GLN A 77 7.04 -5.17 11.91
C GLN A 77 8.17 -5.82 12.71
N ALA A 78 7.86 -6.44 13.85
CA ALA A 78 8.84 -7.14 14.67
C ALA A 78 9.48 -8.32 13.91
N PHE A 79 8.68 -9.10 13.17
CA PHE A 79 9.16 -10.18 12.34
C PHE A 79 10.10 -9.70 11.24
N HIS A 80 9.74 -8.64 10.52
CA HIS A 80 10.58 -8.05 9.48
C HIS A 80 11.88 -7.46 10.04
N GLN A 81 11.84 -6.82 11.21
CA GLN A 81 13.04 -6.34 11.90
C GLN A 81 13.95 -7.50 12.32
N GLN A 82 13.38 -8.58 12.86
CA GLN A 82 14.14 -9.77 13.24
C GLN A 82 14.82 -10.42 12.03
N GLN A 83 14.11 -10.55 10.91
CA GLN A 83 14.67 -11.08 9.67
C GLN A 83 15.81 -10.20 9.15
N LYS A 84 15.63 -8.88 9.08
CA LYS A 84 16.68 -7.94 8.67
C LYS A 84 17.90 -8.05 9.56
N ALA A 85 17.71 -8.08 10.88
CA ALA A 85 18.81 -8.22 11.83
C ALA A 85 19.53 -9.57 11.68
N GLN A 86 18.80 -10.66 11.42
CA GLN A 86 19.40 -11.96 11.17
C GLN A 86 20.20 -11.98 9.86
N GLN A 87 19.68 -11.38 8.80
CA GLN A 87 20.37 -11.26 7.52
C GLN A 87 21.65 -10.45 7.66
N GLN A 88 21.60 -9.27 8.28
CA GLN A 88 22.77 -8.44 8.54
C GLN A 88 23.84 -9.19 9.36
N ARG A 89 23.44 -9.96 10.38
CA ARG A 89 24.38 -10.80 11.15
C ARG A 89 25.04 -11.87 10.28
N ARG A 90 24.28 -12.52 9.38
CA ARG A 90 24.83 -13.52 8.45
C ARG A 90 25.83 -12.90 7.49
N GLU A 91 25.48 -11.77 6.87
CA GLU A 91 26.35 -11.03 5.96
C GLU A 91 27.64 -10.61 6.65
N GLN A 92 27.55 -10.00 7.84
CA GLN A 92 28.73 -9.60 8.61
C GLN A 92 29.60 -10.79 9.01
N SER A 93 28.99 -11.93 9.37
CA SER A 93 29.74 -13.15 9.70
C SER A 93 30.47 -13.73 8.47
N ALA A 94 29.84 -13.69 7.30
CA ALA A 94 30.43 -14.15 6.05
C ALA A 94 31.60 -13.24 5.64
N GLU A 95 31.43 -11.92 5.76
CA GLU A 95 32.49 -10.94 5.48
C GLU A 95 33.71 -11.16 6.38
N ARG A 96 33.52 -11.32 7.69
CA ARG A 96 34.61 -11.62 8.63
C ARG A 96 35.30 -12.94 8.28
N ALA A 97 34.54 -13.98 7.95
CA ALA A 97 35.09 -15.27 7.55
C ALA A 97 35.92 -15.16 6.27
N CYS A 98 35.45 -14.37 5.29
CA CYS A 98 36.17 -14.06 4.07
C CYS A 98 37.49 -13.36 4.35
N GLN A 99 37.45 -12.24 5.09
CA GLN A 99 38.64 -11.44 5.43
C GLN A 99 39.68 -12.27 6.18
N GLN A 100 39.25 -13.06 7.17
CA GLN A 100 40.15 -13.94 7.92
C GLN A 100 40.78 -15.01 7.02
N ALA A 101 40.00 -15.62 6.12
CA ALA A 101 40.51 -16.64 5.22
C ALA A 101 41.54 -16.06 4.22
N GLN A 102 41.27 -14.86 3.68
CA GLN A 102 42.21 -14.14 2.82
C GLN A 102 43.51 -13.81 3.55
N TYR A 103 43.41 -13.24 4.76
CA TYR A 103 44.57 -12.91 5.58
C TYR A 103 45.40 -14.16 5.90
N ASN A 104 44.76 -15.23 6.37
CA ASN A 104 45.46 -16.48 6.70
C ASN A 104 46.15 -17.08 5.47
N LEU A 105 45.51 -17.01 4.29
CA LEU A 105 46.12 -17.51 3.06
C LEU A 105 47.34 -16.66 2.66
N GLN A 106 47.26 -15.35 2.82
CA GLN A 106 48.38 -14.45 2.58
C GLN A 106 49.55 -14.74 3.53
N VAL A 107 49.28 -14.92 4.82
CA VAL A 107 50.30 -15.28 5.82
C VAL A 107 50.94 -16.61 5.46
N LEU A 108 50.12 -17.64 5.15
CA LEU A 108 50.59 -18.99 4.83
C LEU A 108 51.47 -19.06 3.57
N ARG A 109 51.32 -18.11 2.64
CA ARG A 109 52.19 -17.98 1.45
C ARG A 109 53.61 -17.51 1.79
N GLY A 110 53.77 -16.79 2.91
CA GLY A 110 55.07 -16.33 3.41
C GLY A 110 55.82 -17.39 4.22
N ARG A 111 56.96 -16.98 4.80
CA ARG A 111 57.67 -17.80 5.78
C ARG A 111 56.89 -17.79 7.10
N VAL A 112 56.47 -18.96 7.55
CA VAL A 112 55.68 -19.16 8.78
C VAL A 112 56.19 -20.36 9.57
N TYR A 113 56.05 -20.29 10.89
CA TYR A 113 56.13 -21.44 11.78
C TYR A 113 54.71 -21.80 12.23
N PHE A 114 54.53 -23.03 12.70
CA PHE A 114 53.24 -23.51 13.17
C PHE A 114 53.34 -23.85 14.64
N GLU A 115 52.29 -23.55 15.39
CA GLU A 115 52.23 -23.81 16.82
C GLU A 115 51.05 -24.75 17.13
N ASP A 116 51.19 -25.53 18.19
CA ASP A 116 50.09 -26.27 18.81
C ASP A 116 49.28 -25.36 19.77
N PRO A 117 48.17 -25.85 20.37
CA PRO A 117 47.40 -25.06 21.34
C PRO A 117 48.15 -24.65 22.61
N ASP A 118 49.24 -25.35 22.94
CA ASP A 118 50.10 -25.08 24.10
C ASP A 118 51.22 -24.06 23.75
N GLY A 119 51.31 -23.65 22.48
CA GLY A 119 52.28 -22.67 21.98
C GLY A 119 53.63 -23.28 21.58
N ASN A 120 53.75 -24.60 21.48
CA ASN A 120 54.98 -25.24 21.02
C ASN A 120 55.03 -25.28 19.49
N GLU A 121 56.21 -25.03 18.93
CA GLU A 121 56.42 -25.13 17.49
C GLU A 121 56.28 -26.59 17.02
N ILE A 122 55.48 -26.79 15.97
CA ILE A 122 55.26 -28.08 15.32
C ILE A 122 55.78 -28.07 13.88
N ILE A 123 56.37 -29.19 13.48
CA ILE A 123 56.82 -29.40 12.11
C ILE A 123 55.60 -29.76 11.25
N VAL A 124 55.37 -28.98 10.20
CA VAL A 124 54.33 -29.22 9.20
C VAL A 124 55.00 -29.46 7.86
N THR A 125 54.61 -30.54 7.19
CA THR A 125 55.12 -30.88 5.85
C THR A 125 54.58 -29.92 4.80
N GLU A 126 55.25 -29.84 3.65
CA GLU A 126 54.78 -29.01 2.54
C GLU A 126 53.39 -29.45 2.02
N GLU A 127 53.14 -30.76 1.95
CA GLU A 127 51.82 -31.29 1.56
C GLU A 127 50.72 -30.81 2.51
N GLN A 128 50.97 -30.86 3.82
CA GLN A 128 50.00 -30.37 4.82
C GLN A 128 49.81 -28.85 4.72
N ARG A 129 50.86 -28.10 4.36
CA ARG A 129 50.78 -26.66 4.11
C ARG A 129 49.90 -26.37 2.90
N GLU A 130 50.07 -27.09 1.81
CA GLU A 130 49.24 -27.00 0.60
C GLU A 130 47.78 -27.36 0.89
N GLN A 131 47.52 -28.42 1.65
CA GLN A 131 46.16 -28.79 2.08
C GLN A 131 45.49 -27.66 2.86
N ARG A 132 46.21 -27.01 3.80
CA ARG A 132 45.69 -25.84 4.53
C ARG A 132 45.41 -24.67 3.60
N ALA A 133 46.28 -24.41 2.61
CA ALA A 133 46.06 -23.37 1.62
C ALA A 133 44.80 -23.63 0.78
N ASN A 134 44.58 -24.88 0.35
CA ASN A 134 43.39 -25.29 -0.39
C ASN A 134 42.11 -25.14 0.44
N GLN A 135 42.15 -25.50 1.73
CA GLN A 135 41.02 -25.29 2.64
C GLN A 135 40.68 -23.80 2.83
N LEU A 136 41.69 -22.94 2.87
CA LEU A 136 41.49 -21.48 2.93
C LEU A 136 40.91 -20.95 1.61
N ALA A 137 41.40 -21.42 0.46
CA ALA A 137 40.84 -21.08 -0.85
C ALA A 137 39.36 -21.47 -0.97
N GLU A 138 38.96 -22.65 -0.48
CA GLU A 138 37.56 -23.07 -0.44
C GLU A 138 36.71 -22.25 0.55
N LYS A 139 37.29 -21.76 1.65
CA LYS A 139 36.59 -20.81 2.54
C LYS A 139 36.37 -19.48 1.86
N ILE A 140 37.37 -18.97 1.13
CA ILE A 140 37.26 -17.75 0.33
C ILE A 140 36.14 -17.92 -0.71
N ARG A 141 36.15 -19.01 -1.49
CA ARG A 141 35.12 -19.28 -2.51
C ARG A 141 33.70 -19.37 -1.93
N ARG A 142 33.55 -19.81 -0.67
CA ARG A 142 32.24 -19.95 -0.01
C ARG A 142 31.74 -18.68 0.67
N HIS A 143 32.63 -17.84 1.18
CA HIS A 143 32.26 -16.71 2.04
C HIS A 143 32.57 -15.34 1.43
N CYS A 144 33.47 -15.27 0.47
CA CYS A 144 33.73 -14.06 -0.30
C CYS A 144 32.82 -14.06 -1.53
N THR A 145 31.82 -13.18 -1.53
CA THR A 145 30.99 -12.83 -2.68
C THR A 145 31.53 -11.59 -3.36
#